data_AF-A0A8S0WXV6-F1
#
_entry.id   AF-A0A8S0WXV6-F1
#
_cell.length_a   1.000
_cell.length_b   1.000
_cell.length_c   1.000
_cell.angle_alpha   90.00
_cell.angle_beta   90.00
_cell.angle_gamma   90.00
#
_symmetry.space_group_name_H-M   'P 1'
#
loop_
_entity.id
_entity.type
_entity.pdbx_description
1 polymer ?
#
loop_
_entity_poly.entity_id
_entity_poly.type
_entity_poly.pdbx_seq_one_letter_code
_entity_poly.pdbx_strand_id
1 'polypeptide(L)'
;MKRGPSIIQQSLARFLSVINYDKHPTILPKALNYLLDSVKPSSKADVETRRSCFQAMPRILALVSPRLTLCVSKDVFSALFDALLGGLDDYTIDERGDVGSWVRIACIQGLTAISELMFRMAGSIPDFADYFPGDKYTAAVAGLLKQGVERLDNVRQEAGICLMRLLNNAPPRVDGADRWRLPGLSLLIELFQNPTEEAVGWNEGSWLFPRAMRLLEVPEYRKHVLVGVVLSIGSKTDSTQRPVAHSFVKFAQGLPLSQTPPAGYCLLELVTDLINHAKSNMIANAVVVPVFQTFTLLLEADALRQLPNEANGMQSLKTLLHMTTQNIGKIKSVQRIHESMKIVVNLLSFEHIRSDKAALLNRFLTHAFPRVRSDTAEYLYVFLQSADLGFETEAIEDVLLETEWSTGEAGAVQQAANEVIQMFTSGG
;
A
#
# COMPACT_ATOMS: atom_id res chain seq x y z
N MET A 1 4.08 -23.70 -29.24
CA MET A 1 4.88 -22.86 -28.31
C MET A 1 4.03 -22.20 -27.22
N LYS A 2 2.91 -21.53 -27.54
CA LYS A 2 2.03 -20.88 -26.53
C LYS A 2 1.49 -21.79 -25.40
N ARG A 3 1.35 -23.10 -25.66
CA ARG A 3 0.95 -24.13 -24.68
C ARG A 3 2.09 -25.09 -24.31
N GLY A 4 3.33 -24.73 -24.62
CA GLY A 4 4.51 -25.55 -24.31
C GLY A 4 4.90 -25.47 -22.84
N PRO A 5 5.92 -26.22 -22.41
CA PRO A 5 6.52 -26.09 -21.09
C PRO A 5 6.92 -24.64 -20.79
N SER A 6 6.92 -24.26 -19.51
CA SER A 6 7.25 -22.89 -19.05
C SER A 6 8.51 -22.33 -19.71
N ILE A 7 9.60 -23.10 -19.73
CA ILE A 7 10.88 -22.66 -20.33
C ILE A 7 10.75 -22.23 -21.81
N ILE A 8 9.86 -22.89 -22.56
CA ILE A 8 9.58 -22.54 -23.96
C ILE A 8 8.76 -21.25 -24.04
N GLN A 9 7.82 -21.04 -23.12
CA GLN A 9 7.02 -19.81 -23.06
C GLN A 9 7.90 -18.60 -22.69
N GLN A 10 8.77 -18.75 -21.68
CA GLN A 10 9.76 -17.73 -21.32
C GLN A 10 10.68 -17.37 -22.49
N SER A 11 11.22 -18.40 -23.16
CA SER A 11 12.11 -18.22 -24.31
C SER A 11 11.40 -17.57 -25.49
N LEU A 12 10.12 -17.89 -25.71
CA LEU A 12 9.31 -17.28 -26.76
C LEU A 12 9.17 -15.77 -26.54
N ALA A 13 8.85 -15.31 -25.32
CA ALA A 13 8.75 -13.88 -25.04
C ALA A 13 10.06 -13.14 -25.35
N ARG A 14 11.21 -13.73 -24.97
CA ARG A 14 12.54 -13.16 -25.28
C ARG A 14 12.82 -13.14 -26.78
N PHE A 15 12.49 -14.21 -27.50
CA PHE A 15 12.65 -14.28 -28.95
C PHE A 15 11.81 -13.22 -29.66
N LEU A 16 10.54 -13.05 -29.27
CA LEU A 16 9.67 -12.02 -29.84
C LEU A 16 10.26 -10.61 -29.64
N SER A 17 10.98 -10.36 -28.54
CA SER A 17 11.59 -9.06 -28.25
C SER A 17 12.78 -8.65 -29.14
N VAL A 18 13.22 -9.51 -30.06
CA VAL A 18 14.37 -9.26 -30.96
C VAL A 18 14.05 -9.50 -32.43
N ILE A 19 12.79 -9.79 -32.79
CA ILE A 19 12.38 -10.03 -34.18
C ILE A 19 12.49 -8.72 -34.97
N ASN A 20 13.05 -8.80 -36.18
CA ASN A 20 12.91 -7.72 -37.15
C ASN A 20 11.48 -7.74 -37.75
N TYR A 21 10.61 -6.91 -37.19
CA TYR A 21 9.21 -6.80 -37.62
C TYR A 21 9.04 -6.10 -38.98
N ASP A 22 10.08 -5.45 -39.51
CA ASP A 22 10.07 -4.92 -40.89
C ASP A 22 10.08 -6.06 -41.90
N LYS A 23 10.87 -7.10 -41.64
CA LYS A 23 10.93 -8.31 -42.48
C LYS A 23 9.75 -9.26 -42.25
N HIS A 24 9.12 -9.18 -41.09
CA HIS A 24 8.03 -10.09 -40.69
C HIS A 24 6.82 -9.34 -40.08
N PRO A 25 6.17 -8.43 -40.83
CA PRO A 25 5.14 -7.55 -40.29
C PRO A 25 3.89 -8.31 -39.78
N THR A 26 3.58 -9.47 -40.38
CA THR A 26 2.44 -10.30 -39.99
C THR A 26 2.61 -10.99 -38.62
N ILE A 27 3.82 -10.99 -38.07
CA ILE A 27 4.12 -11.58 -36.75
C ILE A 27 3.81 -10.60 -35.62
N LEU A 28 3.94 -9.28 -35.84
CA LEU A 28 3.80 -8.28 -34.78
C LEU A 28 2.46 -8.36 -34.03
N PRO A 29 1.28 -8.39 -34.69
CA PRO A 29 0.01 -8.49 -33.97
C PRO A 29 -0.10 -9.78 -33.15
N LYS A 30 0.44 -10.90 -33.67
CA LYS A 30 0.46 -12.19 -32.96
C LYS A 30 1.37 -12.15 -31.74
N ALA A 31 2.50 -11.45 -31.84
CA ALA A 31 3.43 -11.25 -30.75
C ALA A 31 2.79 -10.45 -29.63
N LEU A 32 2.21 -9.28 -29.94
CA LEU A 32 1.55 -8.41 -28.95
C LEU A 32 0.39 -9.13 -28.25
N ASN A 33 -0.46 -9.84 -29.02
CA ASN A 33 -1.54 -10.64 -28.45
C ASN A 33 -1.04 -11.75 -27.54
N TYR A 34 0.07 -12.41 -27.88
CA TYR A 34 0.68 -13.42 -27.00
C TYR A 34 1.17 -12.81 -25.69
N LEU A 35 1.81 -11.64 -25.71
CA LEU A 35 2.28 -10.96 -24.50
C LEU A 35 1.10 -10.59 -23.60
N LEU A 36 0.07 -9.93 -24.15
CA LEU A 36 -1.12 -9.54 -23.40
C LEU A 36 -1.87 -10.75 -22.81
N ASP A 37 -2.06 -11.81 -23.60
CA ASP A 37 -2.71 -13.03 -23.12
C ASP A 37 -1.93 -13.73 -22.01
N SER A 38 -0.61 -13.61 -22.01
CA SER A 38 0.26 -14.26 -21.03
C SER A 38 0.24 -13.55 -19.67
N VAL A 39 -0.07 -12.26 -19.64
CA VAL A 39 0.01 -11.44 -18.40
C VAL A 39 -1.34 -11.07 -17.80
N LYS A 40 -2.46 -11.36 -18.48
CA LYS A 40 -3.79 -11.11 -17.91
C LYS A 40 -4.03 -11.93 -16.63
N PRO A 41 -4.87 -11.46 -15.68
CA PRO A 41 -5.11 -12.15 -14.41
C PRO A 41 -5.59 -13.60 -14.55
N SER A 42 -6.30 -13.93 -15.64
CA SER A 42 -6.78 -15.29 -15.91
C SER A 42 -5.73 -16.21 -16.54
N SER A 43 -4.51 -15.73 -16.76
CA SER A 43 -3.43 -16.48 -17.39
C SER A 43 -2.91 -17.56 -16.44
N LYS A 44 -2.50 -18.70 -17.01
CA LYS A 44 -1.80 -19.78 -16.29
C LYS A 44 -0.27 -19.67 -16.42
N ALA A 45 0.23 -18.59 -16.99
CA ALA A 45 1.66 -18.35 -17.11
C ALA A 45 2.30 -18.20 -15.72
N ASP A 46 3.44 -18.84 -15.51
CA ASP A 46 4.22 -18.68 -14.30
C ASP A 46 4.90 -17.30 -14.22
N VAL A 47 5.50 -17.01 -13.08
CA VAL A 47 6.05 -15.69 -12.77
C VAL A 47 7.20 -15.33 -13.72
N GLU A 48 8.05 -16.28 -14.10
CA GLU A 48 9.15 -16.08 -15.03
C GLU A 48 8.66 -15.81 -16.47
N THR A 49 7.57 -16.46 -16.89
CA THR A 49 6.94 -16.20 -18.19
C THR A 49 6.30 -14.81 -18.20
N ARG A 50 5.55 -14.44 -17.15
CA ARG A 50 4.95 -13.10 -17.02
C ARG A 50 6.04 -12.02 -17.04
N ARG A 51 7.10 -12.19 -16.24
CA ARG A 51 8.26 -11.29 -16.23
C ARG A 51 8.86 -11.13 -17.62
N SER A 52 9.11 -12.24 -18.31
CA SER A 52 9.70 -12.21 -19.66
C SER A 52 8.78 -11.51 -20.66
N CYS A 53 7.46 -11.65 -20.51
CA CYS A 53 6.49 -10.95 -21.35
C CYS A 53 6.52 -9.43 -21.11
N PHE A 54 6.51 -8.99 -19.85
CA PHE A 54 6.61 -7.57 -19.50
C PHE A 54 7.94 -6.95 -19.96
N GLN A 55 9.05 -7.69 -19.87
CA GLN A 55 10.34 -7.24 -20.41
C GLN A 55 10.33 -7.12 -21.94
N ALA A 56 9.53 -7.93 -22.63
CA ALA A 56 9.43 -7.91 -24.09
C ALA A 56 8.62 -6.72 -24.62
N MET A 57 7.58 -6.28 -23.91
CA MET A 57 6.70 -5.17 -24.34
C MET A 57 7.46 -3.87 -24.71
N PRO A 58 8.27 -3.26 -23.82
CA PRO A 58 9.01 -2.03 -24.14
C PRO A 58 10.03 -2.25 -25.26
N ARG A 59 10.63 -3.44 -25.36
CA ARG A 59 11.61 -3.78 -26.40
C ARG A 59 10.96 -3.86 -27.79
N ILE A 60 9.80 -4.51 -27.89
CA ILE A 60 9.05 -4.57 -29.15
C ILE A 60 8.63 -3.16 -29.58
N LEU A 61 8.12 -2.33 -28.66
CA LEU A 61 7.77 -0.94 -28.97
C LEU A 61 8.97 -0.12 -29.44
N ALA A 62 10.15 -0.32 -28.84
CA ALA A 62 11.39 0.32 -29.29
C ALA A 62 11.79 -0.15 -30.70
N LEU A 63 11.67 -1.44 -31.02
CA LEU A 63 11.99 -1.98 -32.35
C LEU A 63 11.11 -1.40 -33.46
N VAL A 64 9.82 -1.20 -33.18
CA VAL A 64 8.87 -0.65 -34.16
C VAL A 64 8.74 0.87 -34.08
N SER A 65 9.51 1.52 -33.21
CA SER A 65 9.38 2.96 -32.93
C SER A 65 9.38 3.85 -34.18
N PRO A 66 10.21 3.66 -35.23
CA PRO A 66 10.18 4.54 -36.40
C PRO A 66 8.85 4.49 -37.17
N ARG A 67 8.03 3.47 -36.94
CA ARG A 67 6.74 3.23 -37.60
C ARG A 67 5.63 2.90 -36.60
N LEU A 68 5.77 3.36 -35.35
CA LEU A 68 4.92 2.94 -34.23
C LEU A 68 3.43 3.09 -34.55
N THR A 69 3.01 4.27 -34.99
CA THR A 69 1.60 4.60 -35.29
C THR A 69 1.04 3.86 -36.50
N LEU A 70 1.91 3.33 -37.38
CA LEU A 70 1.51 2.51 -38.53
C LEU A 70 1.31 1.04 -38.15
N CYS A 71 2.01 0.57 -37.11
CA CYS A 71 2.09 -0.84 -36.78
C CYS A 71 1.35 -1.21 -35.48
N VAL A 72 1.13 -0.23 -34.60
CA VAL A 72 0.48 -0.39 -33.30
C VAL A 72 -0.61 0.66 -33.19
N SER A 73 -1.86 0.23 -33.00
CA SER A 73 -2.96 1.16 -32.76
C SER A 73 -2.89 1.74 -31.35
N LYS A 74 -3.55 2.89 -31.14
CA LYS A 74 -3.68 3.50 -29.81
C LYS A 74 -4.30 2.53 -28.78
N ASP A 75 -5.25 1.69 -29.19
CA ASP A 75 -5.90 0.73 -28.29
C ASP A 75 -4.95 -0.39 -27.87
N VAL A 76 -4.14 -0.90 -28.80
CA VAL A 76 -3.14 -1.93 -28.49
C VAL A 76 -2.02 -1.35 -27.62
N PHE A 77 -1.56 -0.13 -27.92
CA PHE A 77 -0.59 0.57 -27.07
C PHE A 77 -1.15 0.79 -25.65
N SER A 78 -2.39 1.29 -25.54
CA SER A 78 -3.07 1.47 -24.25
C SER A 78 -3.15 0.15 -23.49
N ALA A 79 -3.54 -0.95 -24.14
CA ALA A 79 -3.63 -2.26 -23.50
C ALA A 79 -2.28 -2.77 -22.98
N LEU A 80 -1.18 -2.53 -23.70
CA LEU A 80 0.17 -2.88 -23.24
C LEU A 80 0.58 -2.05 -22.03
N PHE A 81 0.29 -0.75 -22.05
CA PHE A 81 0.58 0.15 -20.94
C PHE A 81 -0.26 -0.19 -19.70
N ASP A 82 -1.54 -0.48 -19.88
CA ASP A 82 -2.46 -0.90 -18.81
C ASP A 82 -2.05 -2.25 -18.23
N ALA A 83 -1.57 -3.18 -19.06
CA ALA A 83 -1.03 -4.45 -18.59
C ALA A 83 0.19 -4.22 -17.68
N LEU A 84 1.11 -3.32 -18.06
CA LEU A 84 2.27 -2.97 -17.24
C LEU A 84 1.86 -2.31 -15.91
N LEU A 85 0.86 -1.41 -15.93
CA LEU A 85 0.30 -0.83 -14.71
C LEU A 85 -0.28 -1.92 -13.80
N GLY A 86 -1.08 -2.84 -14.36
CA GLY A 86 -1.62 -3.98 -13.60
C GLY A 86 -0.54 -4.94 -13.08
N GLY A 87 0.58 -5.07 -13.79
CA GLY A 87 1.73 -5.86 -13.36
C GLY A 87 2.45 -5.31 -12.12
N LEU A 88 2.24 -4.05 -11.76
CA LEU A 88 2.72 -3.48 -10.48
C LEU A 88 1.98 -4.07 -9.27
N ASP A 89 0.85 -4.77 -9.46
CA ASP A 89 0.11 -5.44 -8.39
C ASP A 89 0.38 -6.97 -8.35
N ASP A 90 1.44 -7.45 -9.00
CA ASP A 90 1.86 -8.86 -8.90
C ASP A 90 2.57 -9.11 -7.56
N TYR A 91 1.79 -9.57 -6.56
CA TYR A 91 2.26 -9.99 -5.24
C TYR A 91 2.34 -11.52 -5.10
N THR A 92 2.66 -12.23 -6.18
CA THR A 92 2.81 -13.69 -6.15
C THR A 92 3.90 -14.11 -5.16
N ILE A 93 3.57 -15.03 -4.27
CA ILE A 93 4.50 -15.63 -3.31
C ILE A 93 4.59 -17.13 -3.59
N ASP A 94 5.81 -17.66 -3.60
CA ASP A 94 6.07 -19.11 -3.58
C ASP A 94 7.11 -19.45 -2.50
N GLU A 95 7.67 -20.67 -2.53
CA GLU A 95 8.68 -21.14 -1.58
C GLU A 95 9.96 -20.28 -1.54
N ARG A 96 10.20 -19.46 -2.57
CA ARG A 96 11.34 -18.53 -2.69
C ARG A 96 11.03 -17.13 -2.14
N GLY A 97 9.80 -16.91 -1.65
CA GLY A 97 9.32 -15.62 -1.16
C GLY A 97 8.49 -14.84 -2.20
N ASP A 98 8.56 -13.51 -2.16
CA ASP A 98 7.81 -12.60 -3.06
C ASP A 98 8.44 -12.58 -4.47
N VAL A 99 8.23 -13.66 -5.23
CA VAL A 99 8.69 -13.79 -6.62
C VAL A 99 7.97 -12.82 -7.56
N GLY A 100 6.78 -12.36 -7.18
CA GLY A 100 6.04 -11.30 -7.88
C GLY A 100 6.85 -10.00 -8.01
N SER A 101 7.76 -9.73 -7.07
CA SER A 101 8.70 -8.60 -7.16
C SER A 101 9.47 -8.54 -8.48
N TRP A 102 9.78 -9.67 -9.11
CA TRP A 102 10.47 -9.70 -10.41
C TRP A 102 9.60 -9.16 -11.55
N VAL A 103 8.29 -9.42 -11.47
CA VAL A 103 7.29 -8.87 -12.40
C VAL A 103 7.12 -7.38 -12.14
N ARG A 104 7.01 -6.96 -10.87
CA ARG A 104 6.88 -5.54 -10.51
C ARG A 104 8.08 -4.73 -11.00
N ILE A 105 9.32 -5.21 -10.79
CA ILE A 105 10.54 -4.57 -11.32
C ILE A 105 10.52 -4.48 -12.85
N ALA A 106 10.13 -5.56 -13.56
CA ALA A 106 10.01 -5.52 -15.02
C ALA A 106 8.98 -4.48 -15.49
N CYS A 107 7.89 -4.29 -14.75
CA CYS A 107 6.87 -3.29 -15.05
C CYS A 107 7.34 -1.87 -14.76
N ILE A 108 8.00 -1.62 -13.62
CA ILE A 108 8.65 -0.34 -13.28
C ILE A 108 9.58 0.09 -14.42
N GLN A 109 10.47 -0.81 -14.84
CA GLN A 109 11.42 -0.55 -15.92
C GLN A 109 10.72 -0.34 -17.26
N GLY A 110 9.68 -1.13 -17.56
CA GLY A 110 8.91 -1.05 -18.80
C GLY A 110 8.12 0.24 -18.94
N LEU A 111 7.39 0.65 -17.90
CA LEU A 111 6.65 1.92 -17.86
C LEU A 111 7.59 3.12 -18.07
N THR A 112 8.77 3.08 -17.44
CA THR A 112 9.80 4.12 -17.57
C THR A 112 10.33 4.19 -19.00
N ALA A 113 10.75 3.04 -19.55
CA ALA A 113 11.31 2.96 -20.89
C ALA A 113 10.31 3.37 -21.97
N ILE A 114 9.03 3.00 -21.82
CA ILE A 114 7.97 3.41 -22.75
C ILE A 114 7.73 4.91 -22.63
N SER A 115 7.64 5.47 -21.42
CA SER A 115 7.43 6.92 -21.24
C SER A 115 8.54 7.75 -21.88
N GLU A 116 9.81 7.37 -21.68
CA GLU A 116 10.96 8.00 -22.35
C GLU A 116 10.89 7.87 -23.88
N LEU A 117 10.53 6.68 -24.37
CA LEU A 117 10.35 6.44 -25.80
C LEU A 117 9.27 7.36 -26.39
N MET A 118 8.11 7.46 -25.73
CA MET A 118 7.01 8.30 -26.18
C MET A 118 7.41 9.78 -26.19
N PHE A 119 8.13 10.27 -25.18
CA PHE A 119 8.58 11.67 -25.15
C PHE A 119 9.56 11.98 -26.28
N ARG A 120 10.50 11.07 -26.58
CA ARG A 120 11.43 11.22 -27.72
C ARG A 120 10.70 11.27 -29.06
N MET A 121 9.60 10.53 -29.18
CA MET A 121 8.84 10.40 -30.42
C MET A 121 7.69 11.38 -30.55
N ALA A 122 7.44 12.21 -29.54
CA ALA A 122 6.19 12.97 -29.42
C ALA A 122 5.87 13.82 -30.67
N GLY A 123 6.89 14.47 -31.25
CA GLY A 123 6.73 15.28 -32.46
C GLY A 123 6.43 14.49 -33.75
N SER A 124 6.52 13.17 -33.73
CA SER A 124 6.25 12.28 -34.88
C SER A 124 4.93 11.50 -34.73
N ILE A 125 4.19 11.72 -33.65
CA ILE A 125 2.92 11.03 -33.36
C ILE A 125 1.78 12.03 -33.52
N PRO A 126 0.92 11.87 -34.53
CA PRO A 126 -0.31 12.65 -34.65
C PRO A 126 -1.18 12.44 -33.40
N ASP A 127 -1.80 13.52 -32.91
CA ASP A 127 -2.67 13.49 -31.75
C ASP A 127 -2.03 12.78 -30.54
N PHE A 128 -0.81 13.19 -30.19
CA PHE A 128 -0.01 12.55 -29.13
C PHE A 128 -0.78 12.38 -27.80
N ALA A 129 -1.65 13.32 -27.45
CA ALA A 129 -2.50 13.24 -26.27
C ALA A 129 -3.47 12.05 -26.27
N ASP A 130 -4.00 11.68 -27.45
CA ASP A 130 -4.90 10.53 -27.61
C ASP A 130 -4.12 9.21 -27.61
N TYR A 131 -2.90 9.22 -28.13
CA TYR A 131 -2.05 8.04 -28.20
C TYR A 131 -1.37 7.72 -26.86
N PHE A 132 -0.90 8.74 -26.13
CA PHE A 132 -0.31 8.60 -24.80
C PHE A 132 -0.86 9.66 -23.82
N PRO A 133 -2.04 9.43 -23.24
CA PRO A 133 -2.66 10.36 -22.29
C PRO A 133 -1.78 10.72 -21.08
N GLY A 134 -1.81 11.99 -20.67
CA GLY A 134 -1.08 12.50 -19.50
C GLY A 134 -1.45 11.78 -18.19
N ASP A 135 -2.71 11.39 -18.03
CA ASP A 135 -3.17 10.65 -16.85
C ASP A 135 -2.54 9.25 -16.76
N LYS A 136 -2.24 8.60 -17.90
CA LYS A 136 -1.51 7.32 -17.90
C LYS A 136 -0.07 7.51 -17.46
N TYR A 137 0.58 8.60 -17.89
CA TYR A 137 1.91 8.94 -17.41
C TYR A 137 1.92 9.20 -15.90
N THR A 138 0.95 9.98 -15.41
CA THR A 138 0.77 10.24 -13.98
C THR A 138 0.51 8.95 -13.20
N ALA A 139 -0.34 8.06 -13.71
CA ALA A 139 -0.61 6.76 -13.10
C ALA A 139 0.65 5.87 -13.04
N ALA A 140 1.49 5.89 -14.07
CA ALA A 140 2.76 5.18 -14.07
C ALA A 140 3.68 5.70 -12.97
N VAL A 141 3.83 7.02 -12.86
CA VAL A 141 4.66 7.63 -11.81
C VAL A 141 4.11 7.32 -10.42
N ALA A 142 2.79 7.44 -10.22
CA ALA A 142 2.15 7.09 -8.95
C ALA A 142 2.38 5.61 -8.58
N GLY A 143 2.30 4.72 -9.56
CA GLY A 143 2.60 3.30 -9.41
C GLY A 143 4.07 3.03 -9.05
N LEU A 144 5.00 3.73 -9.69
CA LEU A 144 6.42 3.70 -9.35
C LEU A 144 6.66 4.16 -7.92
N LEU A 145 6.05 5.28 -7.51
CA LEU A 145 6.18 5.81 -6.15
C LEU A 145 5.61 4.85 -5.11
N LYS A 146 4.46 4.20 -5.38
CA LYS A 146 3.93 3.11 -4.55
C LYS A 146 4.96 2.00 -4.36
N GLN A 147 5.50 1.46 -5.46
CA GLN A 147 6.52 0.41 -5.40
C GLN A 147 7.79 0.88 -4.66
N GLY A 148 8.12 2.16 -4.81
CA GLY A 148 9.24 2.81 -4.16
C GLY A 148 9.14 2.93 -2.64
N VAL A 149 7.94 2.82 -2.07
CA VAL A 149 7.71 2.92 -0.60
C VAL A 149 7.21 1.61 0.02
N GLU A 150 7.21 0.52 -0.75
CA GLU A 150 6.85 -0.82 -0.30
C GLU A 150 8.00 -1.57 0.39
N ARG A 151 7.71 -2.79 0.86
CA ARG A 151 8.54 -3.52 1.83
C ARG A 151 9.89 -4.06 1.34
N LEU A 152 10.16 -4.08 0.02
CA LEU A 152 11.33 -4.76 -0.56
C LEU A 152 12.39 -3.78 -1.06
N ASP A 153 13.58 -3.81 -0.45
CA ASP A 153 14.70 -2.90 -0.72
C ASP A 153 15.10 -2.84 -2.19
N ASN A 154 15.19 -3.99 -2.87
CA ASN A 154 15.54 -4.07 -4.28
C ASN A 154 14.47 -3.43 -5.19
N VAL A 155 13.18 -3.61 -4.86
CA VAL A 155 12.08 -2.98 -5.61
C VAL A 155 12.10 -1.47 -5.40
N ARG A 156 12.35 -1.02 -4.16
CA ARG A 156 12.47 0.40 -3.85
C ARG A 156 13.61 1.06 -4.62
N GLN A 157 14.78 0.41 -4.65
CA GLN A 157 15.93 0.91 -5.39
C GLN A 157 15.65 1.05 -6.89
N GLU A 158 15.04 0.03 -7.49
CA GLU A 158 14.68 0.06 -8.92
C GLU A 158 13.64 1.14 -9.22
N ALA A 159 12.65 1.33 -8.35
CA ALA A 159 11.67 2.41 -8.45
C ALA A 159 12.34 3.79 -8.39
N GLY A 160 13.27 3.99 -7.46
CA GLY A 160 14.04 5.23 -7.33
C GLY A 160 14.88 5.55 -8.56
N ILE A 161 15.63 4.57 -9.06
CA ILE A 161 16.41 4.71 -10.32
C ILE A 161 15.50 5.14 -11.47
N CYS A 162 14.35 4.49 -11.60
CA CYS A 162 13.40 4.79 -12.67
C CYS A 162 12.72 6.15 -12.50
N LEU A 163 12.37 6.55 -11.28
CA LEU A 163 11.84 7.88 -11.01
C LEU A 163 12.85 8.96 -11.38
N MET A 164 14.12 8.80 -11.01
CA MET A 164 15.18 9.77 -11.34
C MET A 164 15.36 9.93 -12.85
N ARG A 165 15.21 8.85 -13.61
CA ARG A 165 15.20 8.92 -15.07
C ARG A 165 14.03 9.75 -15.60
N LEU A 166 12.83 9.54 -15.07
CA LEU A 166 11.65 10.31 -15.46
C LEU A 166 11.75 11.79 -15.05
N LEU A 167 12.29 12.06 -13.86
CA LEU A 167 12.47 13.41 -13.33
C LEU A 167 13.50 14.23 -14.13
N ASN A 168 14.54 13.56 -14.64
CA ASN A 168 15.55 14.14 -15.52
C ASN A 168 15.12 14.20 -16.99
N ASN A 169 13.97 13.64 -17.34
CA ASN A 169 13.51 13.60 -18.72
C ASN A 169 12.84 14.92 -19.11
N ALA A 170 13.24 15.48 -20.26
CA ALA A 170 12.60 16.68 -20.77
C ALA A 170 11.15 16.38 -21.16
N PRO A 171 10.20 17.31 -20.91
CA PRO A 171 8.80 17.12 -21.32
C PRO A 171 8.69 16.94 -22.84
N PRO A 172 7.63 16.27 -23.33
CA PRO A 172 7.43 16.05 -24.76
C PRO A 172 7.27 17.39 -25.50
N ARG A 173 7.89 17.50 -26.68
CA ARG A 173 7.82 18.72 -27.51
C ARG A 173 6.54 18.74 -28.35
N VAL A 174 5.40 18.92 -27.68
CA VAL A 174 4.05 18.97 -28.27
C VAL A 174 3.22 20.09 -27.62
N ASP A 175 2.16 20.52 -28.29
CA ASP A 175 1.21 21.46 -27.71
C ASP A 175 0.55 20.86 -26.46
N GLY A 176 0.47 21.64 -25.37
CA GLY A 176 -0.06 21.17 -24.10
C GLY A 176 0.85 20.19 -23.33
N ALA A 177 2.17 20.28 -23.52
CA ALA A 177 3.18 19.45 -22.85
C ALA A 177 3.04 19.40 -21.31
N ASP A 178 2.42 20.40 -20.69
CA ASP A 178 2.14 20.43 -19.25
C ASP A 178 1.32 19.23 -18.75
N ARG A 179 0.53 18.57 -19.61
CA ARG A 179 -0.21 17.34 -19.26
C ARG A 179 0.69 16.17 -18.87
N TRP A 180 1.97 16.22 -19.25
CA TRP A 180 2.98 15.22 -18.89
C TRP A 180 4.01 15.78 -17.90
N ARG A 181 3.77 16.95 -17.32
CA ARG A 181 4.58 17.44 -16.22
C ARG A 181 4.22 16.64 -14.97
N LEU A 182 5.25 16.20 -14.23
CA LEU A 182 5.06 15.49 -12.97
C LEU A 182 4.32 16.38 -11.96
N PRO A 183 3.17 15.92 -11.41
CA PRO A 183 2.57 16.56 -10.24
C PRO A 183 3.59 16.72 -9.12
N GLY A 184 3.60 17.89 -8.46
CA GLY A 184 4.54 18.19 -7.38
C GLY A 184 6.01 18.25 -7.81
N LEU A 185 6.33 18.57 -9.08
CA LEU A 185 7.70 18.56 -9.61
C LEU A 185 8.72 19.27 -8.70
N SER A 186 8.41 20.46 -8.18
CA SER A 186 9.31 21.20 -7.29
C SER A 186 9.63 20.41 -6.01
N LEU A 187 8.63 19.77 -5.42
CA LEU A 187 8.79 18.90 -4.26
C LEU A 187 9.61 17.65 -4.61
N LEU A 188 9.36 17.01 -5.75
CA LEU A 188 10.14 15.84 -6.19
C LEU A 188 11.63 16.17 -6.37
N ILE A 189 11.93 17.34 -6.95
CA ILE A 189 13.29 17.85 -7.08
C ILE A 189 13.91 18.09 -5.70
N GLU A 190 13.19 18.78 -4.81
CA GLU A 190 13.63 19.06 -3.45
C GLU A 190 13.98 17.76 -2.68
N LEU A 191 13.12 16.74 -2.80
CA LEU A 191 13.27 15.50 -2.04
C LEU A 191 14.38 14.58 -2.58
N PHE A 192 14.59 14.52 -3.90
CA PHE A 192 15.36 13.45 -4.53
C PHE A 192 16.50 13.90 -5.46
N GLN A 193 16.60 15.18 -5.83
CA GLN A 193 17.66 15.72 -6.69
C GLN A 193 18.70 16.54 -5.92
N ASN A 194 18.97 16.21 -4.66
CA ASN A 194 20.01 16.92 -3.90
C ASN A 194 21.42 16.46 -4.31
N PRO A 195 22.25 17.30 -4.95
CA PRO A 195 23.57 16.89 -5.45
C PRO A 195 24.63 16.76 -4.34
N THR A 196 24.33 17.17 -3.10
CA THR A 196 25.30 17.17 -1.99
C THR A 196 25.22 15.94 -1.08
N GLU A 197 24.23 15.06 -1.28
CA GLU A 197 24.11 13.82 -0.50
C GLU A 197 24.91 12.69 -1.17
N GLU A 198 25.76 12.00 -0.40
CA GLU A 198 26.33 10.72 -0.83
C GLU A 198 25.20 9.75 -1.21
N ALA A 199 25.51 8.77 -2.07
CA ALA A 199 24.58 7.86 -2.75
C ALA A 199 23.77 6.91 -1.84
N VAL A 200 23.10 7.44 -0.82
CA VAL A 200 22.11 6.74 -0.02
C VAL A 200 20.86 6.61 -0.88
N GLY A 201 20.53 5.36 -1.21
CA GLY A 201 19.51 5.04 -2.18
C GLY A 201 18.11 4.86 -1.57
N TRP A 202 17.16 4.58 -2.46
CA TRP A 202 15.78 4.26 -2.08
C TRP A 202 15.67 2.92 -1.33
N ASN A 203 16.71 2.09 -1.36
CA ASN A 203 16.82 0.90 -0.52
C ASN A 203 16.95 1.22 0.99
N GLU A 204 17.45 2.40 1.36
CA GLU A 204 17.71 2.76 2.76
C GLU A 204 16.49 3.44 3.40
N GLY A 205 15.77 2.68 4.24
CA GLY A 205 14.51 3.13 4.84
C GLY A 205 14.62 4.41 5.68
N SER A 206 15.71 4.59 6.42
CA SER A 206 15.96 5.79 7.24
C SER A 206 16.10 7.07 6.41
N TRP A 207 16.59 6.95 5.18
CA TRP A 207 16.71 8.07 4.25
C TRP A 207 15.39 8.27 3.46
N LEU A 208 14.80 7.18 2.99
CA LEU A 208 13.64 7.22 2.12
C LEU A 208 12.37 7.68 2.86
N PHE A 209 12.01 7.05 3.98
CA PHE A 209 10.66 7.21 4.53
C PHE A 209 10.35 8.63 5.00
N PRO A 210 11.27 9.39 5.63
CA PRO A 210 11.02 10.80 5.92
C PRO A 210 10.66 11.63 4.67
N ARG A 211 11.29 11.34 3.53
CA ARG A 211 11.00 11.99 2.24
C ARG A 211 9.69 11.50 1.64
N ALA A 212 9.46 10.19 1.69
CA ALA A 212 8.27 9.55 1.16
C ALA A 212 6.97 10.06 1.80
N MET A 213 6.99 10.39 3.10
CA MET A 213 5.80 10.94 3.78
C MET A 213 5.32 12.24 3.12
N ARG A 214 6.24 13.10 2.68
CA ARG A 214 5.90 14.36 2.01
C ARG A 214 5.23 14.16 0.65
N LEU A 215 5.38 12.98 0.02
CA LEU A 215 4.65 12.67 -1.20
C LEU A 215 3.13 12.55 -0.99
N LEU A 216 2.67 12.34 0.25
CA LEU A 216 1.25 12.37 0.60
C LEU A 216 0.65 13.78 0.47
N GLU A 217 1.47 14.82 0.46
CA GLU A 217 1.04 16.21 0.20
C GLU A 217 0.57 16.39 -1.25
N VAL A 218 1.02 15.53 -2.18
CA VAL A 218 0.66 15.58 -3.60
C VAL A 218 -0.58 14.71 -3.87
N PRO A 219 -1.76 15.30 -4.16
CA PRO A 219 -3.02 14.57 -4.28
C PRO A 219 -2.99 13.41 -5.29
N GLU A 220 -2.28 13.59 -6.41
CA GLU A 220 -2.19 12.63 -7.51
C GLU A 220 -1.45 11.34 -7.11
N TYR A 221 -0.54 11.42 -6.14
CA TYR A 221 0.24 10.28 -5.66
C TYR A 221 -0.26 9.71 -4.33
N ARG A 222 -0.95 10.53 -3.53
CA ARG A 222 -1.34 10.25 -2.15
C ARG A 222 -1.89 8.85 -1.94
N LYS A 223 -2.92 8.46 -2.69
CA LYS A 223 -3.55 7.14 -2.56
C LYS A 223 -2.54 6.01 -2.78
N HIS A 224 -1.71 6.11 -3.81
CA HIS A 224 -0.74 5.08 -4.18
C HIS A 224 0.40 4.98 -3.15
N VAL A 225 0.93 6.12 -2.72
CA VAL A 225 1.96 6.22 -1.69
C VAL A 225 1.45 5.68 -0.35
N LEU A 226 0.25 6.07 0.08
CA LEU A 226 -0.33 5.62 1.34
C LEU A 226 -0.46 4.09 1.38
N VAL A 227 -0.94 3.48 0.29
CA VAL A 227 -1.03 2.01 0.18
C VAL A 227 0.35 1.36 0.30
N GLY A 228 1.37 1.89 -0.38
CA GLY A 228 2.73 1.35 -0.28
C GLY A 228 3.33 1.49 1.13
N VAL A 229 3.11 2.63 1.79
CA VAL A 229 3.52 2.88 3.19
C VAL A 229 2.85 1.91 4.15
N VAL A 230 1.53 1.70 4.03
CA VAL A 230 0.76 0.75 4.84
C VAL A 230 1.32 -0.68 4.69
N LEU A 231 1.67 -1.09 3.47
CA LEU A 231 2.30 -2.40 3.24
C LEU A 231 3.68 -2.52 3.91
N SER A 232 4.45 -1.44 3.97
CA SER A 232 5.74 -1.39 4.66
C SER A 232 5.61 -1.42 6.19
N ILE A 233 4.60 -0.73 6.75
CA ILE A 233 4.28 -0.79 8.19
C ILE A 233 3.90 -2.22 8.59
N GLY A 234 3.14 -2.92 7.74
CA GLY A 234 2.80 -4.33 7.95
C GLY A 234 3.92 -5.34 7.69
N SER A 235 5.14 -4.88 7.36
CA SER A 235 6.30 -5.75 7.16
C SER A 235 6.75 -6.40 8.46
N LYS A 236 7.24 -7.64 8.37
CA LYS A 236 7.88 -8.35 9.49
C LYS A 236 9.38 -8.04 9.62
N THR A 237 9.92 -7.25 8.71
CA THR A 237 11.34 -6.93 8.64
C THR A 237 11.61 -5.61 9.36
N ASP A 238 12.28 -5.68 10.51
CA ASP A 238 12.55 -4.53 11.38
C ASP A 238 13.31 -3.39 10.69
N SER A 239 14.25 -3.69 9.79
CA SER A 239 15.01 -2.67 9.03
C SER A 239 14.11 -1.83 8.10
N THR A 240 12.93 -2.35 7.75
CA THR A 240 11.91 -1.63 6.98
C THR A 240 10.85 -1.04 7.90
N GLN A 241 10.34 -1.84 8.84
CA GLN A 241 9.19 -1.50 9.68
C GLN A 241 9.52 -0.34 10.63
N ARG A 242 10.68 -0.34 11.29
CA ARG A 242 11.02 0.71 12.26
C ARG A 242 11.15 2.09 11.60
N PRO A 243 11.91 2.27 10.50
CA PRO A 243 12.03 3.58 9.86
C PRO A 243 10.70 4.11 9.28
N VAL A 244 9.86 3.25 8.70
CA VAL A 244 8.55 3.69 8.17
C VAL A 244 7.62 4.07 9.31
N ALA A 245 7.54 3.27 10.37
CA ALA A 245 6.66 3.53 11.50
C ALA A 245 7.01 4.87 12.18
N HIS A 246 8.30 5.08 12.46
CA HIS A 246 8.78 6.33 13.04
C HIS A 246 8.47 7.55 12.15
N SER A 247 8.72 7.44 10.85
CA SER A 247 8.47 8.55 9.91
C SER A 247 6.99 8.85 9.76
N PHE A 248 6.14 7.81 9.71
CA PHE A 248 4.70 7.93 9.55
C PHE A 248 4.02 8.53 10.79
N VAL A 249 4.41 8.08 12.00
CA VAL A 249 3.93 8.68 13.26
C VAL A 249 4.31 10.15 13.33
N LYS A 250 5.59 10.48 13.10
CA LYS A 250 6.07 11.86 13.11
C LYS A 250 5.33 12.74 12.10
N PHE A 251 5.08 12.20 10.90
CA PHE A 251 4.29 12.90 9.90
C PHE A 251 2.86 13.14 10.37
N ALA A 252 2.16 12.12 10.85
CA ALA A 252 0.78 12.22 11.34
C ALA A 252 0.64 13.23 12.50
N GLN A 253 1.58 13.23 13.45
CA GLN A 253 1.62 14.19 14.56
C GLN A 253 1.90 15.63 14.10
N GLY A 254 2.57 15.81 12.96
CA GLY A 254 2.84 17.12 12.36
C GLY A 254 1.71 17.67 11.47
N LEU A 255 0.68 16.86 11.17
CA LEU A 255 -0.45 17.31 10.35
C LEU A 255 -1.38 18.21 11.16
N PRO A 256 -1.99 19.24 10.52
CA PRO A 256 -3.11 19.94 11.13
C PRO A 256 -4.30 18.98 11.30
N LEU A 257 -5.14 19.21 12.31
CA LEU A 257 -6.31 18.37 12.57
C LEU A 257 -7.29 18.40 11.38
N SER A 258 -7.66 19.60 10.93
CA SER A 258 -8.57 19.85 9.81
C SER A 258 -7.91 20.73 8.75
N GLN A 259 -8.49 20.78 7.54
CA GLN A 259 -7.92 21.58 6.46
C GLN A 259 -7.99 23.08 6.79
N THR A 260 -6.85 23.74 6.70
CA THR A 260 -6.77 25.21 6.64
C THR A 260 -6.23 25.60 5.26
N PRO A 261 -6.95 26.44 4.49
CA PRO A 261 -6.44 27.00 3.23
C PRO A 261 -5.07 27.67 3.43
N PRO A 262 -4.16 27.65 2.44
CA PRO A 262 -4.44 27.48 1.01
C PRO A 262 -4.38 26.05 0.43
N ALA A 263 -3.92 25.04 1.17
CA ALA A 263 -4.16 23.60 1.00
C ALA A 263 -3.10 22.83 1.81
N GLY A 264 -3.54 21.85 2.58
CA GLY A 264 -2.66 20.89 3.24
C GLY A 264 -3.42 19.59 3.44
N TYR A 265 -2.72 18.47 3.32
CA TYR A 265 -3.21 17.18 3.81
C TYR A 265 -3.36 17.30 5.32
N CYS A 266 -4.48 16.83 5.88
CA CYS A 266 -4.72 16.92 7.33
C CYS A 266 -4.92 15.54 7.96
N LEU A 267 -4.90 15.49 9.29
CA LEU A 267 -5.04 14.25 10.04
C LEU A 267 -6.40 13.57 9.77
N LEU A 268 -7.48 14.35 9.63
CA LEU A 268 -8.81 13.82 9.29
C LEU A 268 -8.83 13.14 7.91
N GLU A 269 -8.14 13.72 6.92
CA GLU A 269 -8.03 13.11 5.59
C GLU A 269 -7.19 11.84 5.63
N LEU A 270 -6.06 11.84 6.35
CA LEU A 270 -5.24 10.65 6.53
C LEU A 270 -6.04 9.47 7.10
N VAL A 271 -6.80 9.73 8.17
CA VAL A 271 -7.64 8.72 8.81
C VAL A 271 -8.75 8.26 7.87
N THR A 272 -9.36 9.18 7.13
CA THR A 272 -10.43 8.88 6.16
C THR A 272 -9.89 8.00 5.02
N ASP A 273 -8.71 8.32 4.49
CA ASP A 273 -8.07 7.56 3.41
C ASP A 273 -7.70 6.14 3.85
N LEU A 274 -7.16 5.97 5.07
CA LEU A 274 -6.90 4.66 5.67
C LEU A 274 -8.19 3.83 5.84
N ILE A 275 -9.25 4.44 6.39
CA ILE A 275 -10.55 3.79 6.54
C ILE A 275 -11.11 3.36 5.18
N ASN A 276 -11.07 4.25 4.19
CA ASN A 276 -11.59 3.98 2.85
C ASN A 276 -10.82 2.84 2.17
N HIS A 277 -9.50 2.80 2.34
CA HIS A 277 -8.67 1.72 1.79
C HIS A 277 -9.07 0.34 2.33
N ALA A 278 -9.26 0.22 3.64
CA ALA A 278 -9.75 -1.02 4.25
C ALA A 278 -11.20 -1.33 3.84
N LYS A 279 -12.09 -0.33 3.86
CA LYS A 279 -13.52 -0.49 3.50
C LYS A 279 -13.72 -1.07 2.11
N SER A 280 -12.95 -0.61 1.13
CA SER A 280 -13.03 -1.11 -0.24
C SER A 280 -12.67 -2.60 -0.37
N ASN A 281 -11.97 -3.19 0.62
CA ASN A 281 -11.44 -4.55 0.55
C ASN A 281 -11.58 -5.32 1.88
N MET A 282 -12.70 -5.16 2.60
CA MET A 282 -12.88 -5.70 3.96
C MET A 282 -12.77 -7.22 4.10
N ILE A 283 -12.84 -7.97 3.00
CA ILE A 283 -12.69 -9.43 2.97
C ILE A 283 -11.19 -9.82 2.88
N ALA A 284 -10.37 -8.97 2.26
CA ALA A 284 -8.97 -9.26 1.99
C ALA A 284 -8.11 -8.95 3.23
N ASN A 285 -7.70 -9.99 3.97
CA ASN A 285 -6.80 -9.82 5.12
C ASN A 285 -5.46 -9.16 4.73
N ALA A 286 -5.00 -9.37 3.49
CA ALA A 286 -3.80 -8.70 2.96
C ALA A 286 -3.92 -7.17 2.90
N VAL A 287 -5.14 -6.62 2.95
CA VAL A 287 -5.40 -5.18 3.02
C VAL A 287 -5.78 -4.76 4.44
N VAL A 288 -6.75 -5.45 5.04
CA VAL A 288 -7.31 -5.04 6.35
C VAL A 288 -6.27 -5.12 7.46
N VAL A 289 -5.45 -6.17 7.48
CA VAL A 289 -4.48 -6.37 8.57
C VAL A 289 -3.41 -5.27 8.57
N PRO A 290 -2.73 -4.95 7.46
CA PRO A 290 -1.79 -3.82 7.44
C PRO A 290 -2.42 -2.47 7.80
N VAL A 291 -3.66 -2.21 7.37
CA VAL A 291 -4.37 -0.99 7.77
C VAL A 291 -4.62 -0.96 9.29
N PHE A 292 -5.03 -2.08 9.87
CA PHE A 292 -5.25 -2.15 11.31
C PHE A 292 -3.94 -2.00 12.09
N GLN A 293 -2.85 -2.62 11.63
CA GLN A 293 -1.51 -2.40 12.20
C GLN A 293 -1.10 -0.93 12.14
N THR A 294 -1.44 -0.24 11.05
CA THR A 294 -1.20 1.19 10.90
C THR A 294 -2.01 2.01 11.91
N PHE A 295 -3.27 1.65 12.16
CA PHE A 295 -4.08 2.29 13.21
C PHE A 295 -3.56 2.01 14.62
N THR A 296 -3.19 0.77 14.92
CA THR A 296 -2.56 0.40 16.19
C THR A 296 -1.34 1.28 16.45
N LEU A 297 -0.43 1.40 15.47
CA LEU A 297 0.76 2.25 15.56
C LEU A 297 0.41 3.72 15.85
N LEU A 298 -0.58 4.28 15.14
CA LEU A 298 -0.98 5.68 15.33
C LEU A 298 -1.66 5.92 16.69
N LEU A 299 -2.38 4.93 17.20
CA LEU A 299 -3.05 5.00 18.50
C LEU A 299 -2.04 4.88 19.65
N GLU A 300 -1.13 3.89 19.59
CA GLU A 300 -0.07 3.68 20.59
C GLU A 300 0.88 4.89 20.68
N ALA A 301 1.04 5.65 19.60
CA ALA A 301 1.85 6.87 19.56
C ALA A 301 1.08 8.16 19.85
N ASP A 302 -0.16 8.08 20.35
CA ASP A 302 -1.06 9.21 20.62
C ASP A 302 -1.29 10.17 19.43
N ALA A 303 -0.96 9.74 18.21
CA ALA A 303 -1.06 10.59 17.02
C ALA A 303 -2.52 10.97 16.69
N LEU A 304 -3.48 10.19 17.19
CA LEU A 304 -4.91 10.40 16.96
C LEU A 304 -5.65 11.08 18.11
N ARG A 305 -4.95 11.53 19.16
CA ARG A 305 -5.54 12.09 20.38
C ARG A 305 -6.48 13.27 20.13
N GLN A 306 -6.21 14.08 19.12
CA GLN A 306 -7.01 15.27 18.79
C GLN A 306 -8.27 15.00 17.95
N LEU A 307 -8.44 13.78 17.41
CA LEU A 307 -9.59 13.44 16.56
C LEU A 307 -10.97 13.73 17.20
N PRO A 308 -11.22 13.45 18.49
CA PRO A 308 -12.51 13.73 19.13
C PRO A 308 -12.92 15.21 19.12
N ASN A 309 -11.97 16.13 18.96
CA ASN A 309 -12.24 17.56 18.97
C ASN A 309 -13.05 18.00 17.74
N GLU A 310 -13.14 17.15 16.71
CA GLU A 310 -13.91 17.37 15.49
C GLU A 310 -14.98 16.28 15.34
N ALA A 311 -16.20 16.66 14.96
CA ALA A 311 -17.30 15.71 14.80
C ALA A 311 -16.99 14.60 13.79
N ASN A 312 -16.31 14.95 12.69
CA ASN A 312 -15.86 14.00 11.68
C ASN A 312 -14.79 13.05 12.23
N GLY A 313 -13.90 13.52 13.11
CA GLY A 313 -12.89 12.69 13.75
C GLY A 313 -13.50 11.69 14.72
N MET A 314 -14.47 12.13 15.51
CA MET A 314 -15.29 11.25 16.36
C MET A 314 -16.01 10.17 15.51
N GLN A 315 -16.59 10.55 14.37
CA GLN A 315 -17.24 9.59 13.48
C GLN A 315 -16.27 8.58 12.86
N SER A 316 -15.04 9.01 12.55
CA SER A 316 -13.97 8.12 12.10
C SER A 316 -13.55 7.10 13.16
N LEU A 317 -13.43 7.52 14.43
CA LEU A 317 -13.16 6.60 15.55
C LEU A 317 -14.29 5.56 15.73
N LYS A 318 -15.55 5.99 15.65
CA LYS A 318 -16.72 5.09 15.70
C LYS A 318 -16.74 4.12 14.51
N THR A 319 -16.38 4.60 13.33
CA THR A 319 -16.27 3.78 12.12
C THR A 319 -15.18 2.71 12.27
N LEU A 320 -14.00 3.10 12.76
CA LEU A 320 -12.89 2.20 13.04
C LEU A 320 -13.30 1.12 14.05
N LEU A 321 -13.94 1.51 15.16
CA LEU A 321 -14.47 0.59 16.17
C LEU A 321 -15.47 -0.40 15.58
N HIS A 322 -16.37 0.06 14.71
CA HIS A 322 -17.30 -0.82 14.03
C HIS A 322 -16.56 -1.85 13.14
N MET A 323 -15.58 -1.39 12.36
CA MET A 323 -14.79 -2.25 11.46
C MET A 323 -13.99 -3.32 12.20
N THR A 324 -13.52 -3.03 13.42
CA THR A 324 -12.71 -3.98 14.21
C THR A 324 -13.55 -4.99 14.98
N THR A 325 -14.78 -4.64 15.34
CA THR A 325 -15.63 -5.49 16.20
C THR A 325 -16.75 -6.23 15.47
N GLN A 326 -17.08 -5.82 14.24
CA GLN A 326 -18.12 -6.46 13.44
C GLN A 326 -17.74 -7.91 13.08
N ASN A 327 -18.65 -8.85 13.37
CA ASN A 327 -18.51 -10.27 13.03
C ASN A 327 -17.23 -10.95 13.58
N ILE A 328 -16.66 -10.45 14.69
CA ILE A 328 -15.36 -10.95 15.20
C ILE A 328 -15.33 -12.47 15.40
N GLY A 329 -16.38 -13.07 15.96
CA GLY A 329 -16.47 -14.53 16.15
C GLY A 329 -16.58 -15.36 14.87
N LYS A 330 -16.78 -14.72 13.69
CA LYS A 330 -16.77 -15.39 12.37
C LYS A 330 -15.43 -15.24 11.64
N ILE A 331 -14.55 -14.37 12.13
CA ILE A 331 -13.25 -14.13 11.49
C ILE A 331 -12.34 -15.32 11.79
N LYS A 332 -11.73 -15.90 10.74
CA LYS A 332 -10.80 -17.04 10.89
C LYS A 332 -9.34 -16.61 11.04
N SER A 333 -9.00 -15.38 10.62
CA SER A 333 -7.64 -14.86 10.70
C SER A 333 -7.34 -14.37 12.12
N VAL A 334 -6.55 -15.14 12.85
CA VAL A 334 -6.09 -14.79 14.21
C VAL A 334 -5.36 -13.44 14.19
N GLN A 335 -4.52 -13.19 13.18
CA GLN A 335 -3.81 -11.91 13.05
C GLN A 335 -4.78 -10.72 12.95
N ARG A 336 -5.86 -10.86 12.16
CA ARG A 336 -6.89 -9.81 12.08
C ARG A 336 -7.63 -9.62 13.40
N ILE A 337 -7.94 -10.70 14.11
CA ILE A 337 -8.58 -10.64 15.44
C ILE A 337 -7.67 -9.90 16.43
N HIS A 338 -6.38 -10.20 16.44
CA HIS A 338 -5.41 -9.55 17.32
C HIS A 338 -5.29 -8.05 17.02
N GLU A 339 -5.16 -7.65 15.76
CA GLU A 339 -5.08 -6.23 15.43
C GLU A 339 -6.41 -5.50 15.69
N SER A 340 -7.55 -6.16 15.48
CA SER A 340 -8.85 -5.65 15.95
C SER A 340 -8.87 -5.42 17.46
N MET A 341 -8.40 -6.38 18.25
CA MET A 341 -8.34 -6.30 19.71
C MET A 341 -7.50 -5.12 20.17
N LYS A 342 -6.28 -4.98 19.63
CA LYS A 342 -5.37 -3.88 19.98
C LYS A 342 -6.00 -2.53 19.74
N ILE A 343 -6.67 -2.34 18.60
CA ILE A 343 -7.39 -1.10 18.30
C ILE A 343 -8.49 -0.86 19.34
N VAL A 344 -9.30 -1.87 19.67
CA VAL A 344 -10.39 -1.70 20.66
C VAL A 344 -9.84 -1.30 22.03
N VAL A 345 -8.74 -1.92 22.48
CA VAL A 345 -8.08 -1.60 23.75
C VAL A 345 -7.52 -0.18 23.72
N ASN A 346 -6.73 0.21 22.71
CA ASN A 346 -6.18 1.57 22.63
C ASN A 346 -7.26 2.64 22.53
N LEU A 347 -8.41 2.30 21.96
CA LEU A 347 -9.52 3.24 21.90
C LEU A 347 -10.10 3.54 23.30
N LEU A 348 -9.83 2.76 24.35
CA LEU A 348 -10.30 3.06 25.72
C LEU A 348 -9.77 4.40 26.26
N SER A 349 -8.64 4.90 25.75
CA SER A 349 -8.09 6.21 26.11
C SER A 349 -9.01 7.38 25.77
N PHE A 350 -10.00 7.19 24.88
CA PHE A 350 -10.94 8.25 24.50
C PHE A 350 -12.23 8.17 25.33
N GLU A 351 -12.29 9.00 26.36
CA GLU A 351 -13.37 9.09 27.37
C GLU A 351 -14.78 9.10 26.78
N HIS A 352 -15.06 10.00 25.83
CA HIS A 352 -16.41 10.20 25.26
C HIS A 352 -17.06 8.96 24.63
N ILE A 353 -16.26 7.94 24.31
CA ILE A 353 -16.71 6.69 23.68
C ILE A 353 -16.18 5.47 24.44
N ARG A 354 -15.66 5.63 25.67
CA ARG A 354 -15.02 4.56 26.45
C ARG A 354 -16.01 3.49 26.89
N SER A 355 -17.15 3.87 27.47
CA SER A 355 -18.17 2.93 27.96
C SER A 355 -18.71 2.03 26.83
N ASP A 356 -19.02 2.61 25.67
CA ASP A 356 -19.43 1.89 24.47
C ASP A 356 -18.39 0.85 24.00
N LYS A 357 -17.10 1.14 24.19
CA LYS A 357 -15.99 0.26 23.79
C LYS A 357 -15.70 -0.82 24.81
N ALA A 358 -15.75 -0.49 26.09
CA ALA A 358 -15.51 -1.44 27.18
C ALA A 358 -16.45 -2.64 27.03
N ALA A 359 -17.73 -2.42 26.72
CA ALA A 359 -18.68 -3.50 26.44
C ALA A 359 -18.26 -4.42 25.28
N LEU A 360 -17.49 -3.92 24.31
CA LEU A 360 -17.01 -4.71 23.17
C LEU A 360 -15.79 -5.58 23.50
N LEU A 361 -15.05 -5.30 24.59
CA LEU A 361 -13.95 -6.14 25.08
C LEU A 361 -14.42 -7.56 25.39
N ASN A 362 -15.69 -7.71 25.81
CA ASN A 362 -16.30 -9.02 26.08
C ASN A 362 -16.08 -9.99 24.91
N ARG A 363 -16.21 -9.49 23.67
CA ARG A 363 -16.11 -10.31 22.46
C ARG A 363 -14.73 -10.92 22.25
N PHE A 364 -13.70 -10.37 22.88
CA PHE A 364 -12.32 -10.82 22.81
C PHE A 364 -11.94 -11.64 24.05
N LEU A 365 -12.27 -11.16 25.25
CA LEU A 365 -12.02 -11.85 26.53
C LEU A 365 -12.76 -13.20 26.63
N THR A 366 -13.90 -13.34 25.93
CA THR A 366 -14.70 -14.59 25.90
C THR A 366 -14.64 -15.30 24.55
N HIS A 367 -13.68 -14.93 23.70
CA HIS A 367 -13.59 -15.48 22.35
C HIS A 367 -13.40 -17.00 22.35
N ALA A 368 -13.95 -17.69 21.34
CA ALA A 368 -13.86 -19.15 21.21
C ALA A 368 -12.42 -19.69 21.06
N PHE A 369 -11.44 -18.81 20.81
CA PHE A 369 -10.03 -19.17 20.72
C PHE A 369 -9.34 -18.81 22.04
N PRO A 370 -8.88 -19.79 22.83
CA PRO A 370 -8.20 -19.57 24.10
C PRO A 370 -7.09 -18.52 24.05
N ARG A 371 -6.28 -18.56 22.98
CA ARG A 371 -5.18 -17.62 22.77
C ARG A 371 -5.64 -16.18 22.60
N VAL A 372 -6.77 -15.94 21.91
CA VAL A 372 -7.31 -14.58 21.78
C VAL A 372 -7.69 -14.04 23.15
N ARG A 373 -8.27 -14.88 24.03
CA ARG A 373 -8.66 -14.47 25.39
C ARG A 373 -7.43 -14.06 26.22
N SER A 374 -6.41 -14.91 26.27
CA SER A 374 -5.16 -14.64 27.00
C SER A 374 -4.44 -13.41 26.46
N ASP A 375 -4.26 -13.32 25.13
CA ASP A 375 -3.55 -12.22 24.49
C ASP A 375 -4.32 -10.88 24.69
N THR A 376 -5.65 -10.94 24.82
CA THR A 376 -6.48 -9.76 25.16
C THR A 376 -6.23 -9.31 26.59
N ALA A 377 -6.23 -10.23 27.55
CA ALA A 377 -6.00 -9.91 28.95
C ALA A 377 -4.61 -9.33 29.18
N GLU A 378 -3.57 -9.95 28.58
CA GLU A 378 -2.19 -9.47 28.65
C GLU A 378 -2.04 -8.06 28.05
N TYR A 379 -2.57 -7.85 26.84
CA TYR A 379 -2.47 -6.55 26.18
C TYR A 379 -3.25 -5.46 26.93
N LEU A 380 -4.43 -5.78 27.46
CA LEU A 380 -5.22 -4.85 28.27
C LEU A 380 -4.50 -4.48 29.56
N TYR A 381 -3.89 -5.46 30.26
CA TYR A 381 -3.10 -5.20 31.45
C TYR A 381 -1.93 -4.24 31.17
N VAL A 382 -1.15 -4.50 30.12
CA VAL A 382 -0.03 -3.63 29.71
C VAL A 382 -0.52 -2.21 29.33
N PHE A 383 -1.68 -2.13 28.68
CA PHE A 383 -2.30 -0.85 28.36
C PHE A 383 -2.68 -0.08 29.64
N LEU A 384 -3.33 -0.72 30.61
CA LEU A 384 -3.73 -0.08 31.88
C LEU A 384 -2.54 0.43 32.69
N GLN A 385 -1.42 -0.30 32.66
CA GLN A 385 -0.17 0.09 33.31
C GLN A 385 0.47 1.36 32.72
N SER A 386 0.14 1.73 31.48
CA SER A 386 0.76 2.86 30.77
C SER A 386 -0.21 3.99 30.42
N ALA A 387 -1.51 3.72 30.33
CA ALA A 387 -2.52 4.68 29.96
C ALA A 387 -3.12 5.38 31.19
N ASP A 388 -3.18 6.71 31.15
CA ASP A 388 -3.96 7.48 32.13
C ASP A 388 -5.42 7.57 31.66
N LEU A 389 -6.29 6.79 32.31
CA LEU A 389 -7.73 6.78 32.02
C LEU A 389 -8.54 7.77 32.88
N GLY A 390 -7.91 8.43 33.85
CA GLY A 390 -8.57 9.35 34.78
C GLY A 390 -9.31 8.69 35.94
N PHE A 391 -9.10 7.39 36.18
CA PHE A 391 -9.65 6.64 37.32
C PHE A 391 -8.75 5.47 37.72
N GLU A 392 -8.97 4.88 38.90
CA GLU A 392 -8.19 3.74 39.42
C GLU A 392 -8.48 2.44 38.67
N THR A 393 -7.43 1.79 38.16
CA THR A 393 -7.52 0.57 37.34
C THR A 393 -7.07 -0.71 38.06
N GLU A 394 -6.55 -0.61 39.29
CA GLU A 394 -5.97 -1.73 40.05
C GLU A 394 -6.92 -2.94 40.15
N ALA A 395 -8.19 -2.70 40.47
CA ALA A 395 -9.19 -3.77 40.55
C ALA A 395 -9.44 -4.49 39.21
N ILE A 396 -9.31 -3.78 38.08
CA ILE A 396 -9.41 -4.39 36.75
C ILE A 396 -8.19 -5.27 36.50
N GLU A 397 -7.01 -4.75 36.85
CA GLU A 397 -5.74 -5.45 36.69
C GLU A 397 -5.68 -6.75 37.49
N ASP A 398 -6.17 -6.74 38.73
CA ASP A 398 -6.27 -7.94 39.57
C ASP A 398 -7.12 -9.03 38.90
N VAL A 399 -8.32 -8.69 38.40
CA VAL A 399 -9.19 -9.66 37.70
C VAL A 399 -8.51 -10.21 36.45
N LEU A 400 -7.77 -9.37 35.71
CA LEU A 400 -7.03 -9.81 34.52
C LEU A 400 -5.90 -10.80 34.87
N LEU A 401 -5.24 -10.64 36.01
CA LEU A 401 -4.13 -11.51 36.44
C LEU A 401 -4.62 -12.81 37.12
N GLU A 402 -5.71 -12.76 37.89
CA GLU A 402 -6.23 -13.90 38.65
C GLU A 402 -7.05 -14.88 37.81
N THR A 403 -7.55 -14.44 36.65
CA THR A 403 -8.43 -15.26 35.79
C THR A 403 -7.63 -16.15 34.84
N GLU A 404 -7.94 -17.45 34.80
CA GLU A 404 -7.41 -18.37 33.79
C GLU A 404 -8.05 -18.18 32.41
N TRP A 405 -7.63 -17.16 31.65
CA TRP A 405 -8.24 -16.83 30.35
C TRP A 405 -8.08 -17.91 29.26
N SER A 406 -7.00 -18.69 29.30
CA SER A 406 -6.76 -19.74 28.30
C SER A 406 -7.52 -21.02 28.62
N THR A 407 -7.47 -21.46 29.87
CA THR A 407 -7.89 -22.81 30.31
C THR A 407 -9.16 -22.83 31.13
N GLY A 408 -9.58 -21.67 31.65
CA GLY A 408 -10.75 -21.54 32.51
C GLY A 408 -12.05 -21.94 31.81
N GLU A 409 -12.99 -22.42 32.63
CA GLU A 409 -14.33 -22.76 32.19
C GLU A 409 -15.05 -21.54 31.61
N ALA A 410 -15.88 -21.76 30.58
CA ALA A 410 -16.54 -20.68 29.85
C ALA A 410 -17.39 -19.77 30.76
N GLY A 411 -18.05 -20.33 31.78
CA GLY A 411 -18.84 -19.57 32.74
C GLY A 411 -18.00 -18.64 33.61
N ALA A 412 -16.88 -19.13 34.14
CA ALA A 412 -15.95 -18.34 34.95
C ALA A 412 -15.30 -17.21 34.13
N VAL A 413 -14.84 -17.52 32.92
CA VAL A 413 -14.28 -16.52 32.00
C VAL A 413 -15.30 -15.45 31.61
N GLN A 414 -16.56 -15.85 31.40
CA GLN A 414 -17.64 -14.90 31.10
C GLN A 414 -17.95 -13.99 32.29
N GLN A 415 -17.93 -14.53 33.51
CA GLN A 415 -18.14 -13.75 34.72
C GLN A 415 -17.01 -12.71 34.92
N ALA A 416 -15.76 -13.14 34.87
CA ALA A 416 -14.60 -12.25 34.98
C ALA A 416 -14.61 -11.16 33.90
N ALA A 417 -14.93 -11.51 32.65
CA ALA A 417 -15.07 -10.52 31.57
C ALA A 417 -16.17 -9.48 31.87
N ASN A 418 -17.30 -9.90 32.47
CA ASN A 418 -18.37 -8.98 32.84
C ASN A 418 -17.96 -8.06 34.00
N GLU A 419 -17.20 -8.58 34.98
CA GLU A 419 -16.64 -7.79 36.10
C GLU A 419 -15.71 -6.69 35.57
N VAL A 420 -14.77 -7.03 34.68
CA VAL A 420 -13.89 -6.06 34.00
C VAL A 420 -14.71 -4.95 33.33
N ILE A 421 -15.76 -5.31 32.57
CA ILE A 421 -16.60 -4.35 31.86
C ILE A 421 -17.37 -3.44 32.82
N GLN A 422 -17.92 -4.01 33.91
CA GLN A 422 -18.63 -3.22 34.92
C GLN A 422 -17.72 -2.18 35.56
N MET A 423 -16.48 -2.55 35.89
CA MET A 423 -15.50 -1.62 36.47
C MET A 423 -15.18 -0.45 35.54
N PHE A 424 -15.03 -0.69 34.23
CA PHE A 424 -14.89 0.39 33.24
C PHE A 424 -16.10 1.33 33.17
N THR A 425 -17.31 0.82 33.45
CA THR A 425 -18.53 1.64 33.43
C THR A 425 -18.82 2.37 34.74
N SER A 426 -18.31 1.86 35.87
CA SER A 426 -18.52 2.45 37.20
C SER A 426 -17.44 3.47 37.57
N GLY A 427 -16.23 3.32 37.05
CA GLY A 427 -15.12 4.26 37.27
C GLY A 427 -14.96 5.35 36.22
N GLY A 428 -15.69 5.25 35.10
CA GLY A 428 -15.55 6.13 33.93
C GLY A 428 -16.55 7.27 33.83
#